data_AF-A0A9D6LZB2-F1
#
_entry.id   AF-A0A9D6LZB2-F1
#
_cell.length_a   1.000
_cell.length_b   1.000
_cell.length_c   1.000
_cell.angle_alpha   90.00
_cell.angle_beta   90.00
_cell.angle_gamma   90.00
#
_symmetry.space_group_name_H-M   'P 1'
#
loop_
_entity.id
_entity.type
_entity.pdbx_description
1 polymer ?
#
loop_
_entity_poly.entity_id
_entity_poly.type
_entity_poly.pdbx_seq_one_letter_code
_entity_poly.pdbx_strand_id
1 'polypeptide(L)'
;MEIILAVATLVGGISALWYFWDKIKEYRQRKRKQATPQVGNLLKDSSWENIERIIMSSDPKNDWNSVSDNWVTIVSYKKDTNLRFEIRYEGDGIQAEDFVEPWANRFPDPHATGYWCNLYFGSTLVRKFVLVSVDGGRALLPLPRKLKKSRNFPDQVLPLDYKIAEIHDSLGTLRQYMKLAGLTLFKGT
;
A
#
# COMPACT_ATOMS: atom_id res chain seq x y z
N MET A 1 16.79 70.02 18.51
CA MET A 1 17.58 68.77 18.43
C MET A 1 16.81 67.53 18.90
N GLU A 2 15.61 67.64 19.49
CA GLU A 2 14.88 66.47 20.00
C GLU A 2 14.09 65.68 18.95
N ILE A 3 13.70 66.30 17.82
CA ILE A 3 12.91 65.65 16.76
C ILE A 3 13.75 64.61 15.98
N ILE A 4 15.07 64.81 15.87
CA ILE A 4 15.95 63.92 15.10
C ILE A 4 16.20 62.59 15.86
N LEU A 5 16.20 62.61 17.20
CA LEU A 5 16.42 61.41 18.02
C LEU A 5 15.21 60.46 18.02
N ALA A 6 13.99 61.00 17.92
CA ALA A 6 12.76 60.23 17.84
C ALA A 6 12.59 59.50 16.50
N VAL A 7 13.06 60.09 15.39
CA VAL A 7 13.01 59.46 14.06
C VAL A 7 14.03 58.31 13.95
N ALA A 8 15.23 58.46 14.53
CA ALA A 8 16.26 57.41 14.50
C ALA A 8 15.87 56.13 15.26
N THR A 9 15.14 56.25 16.37
CA THR A 9 14.65 55.11 17.16
C THR A 9 13.47 54.40 16.49
N LEU A 10 12.60 55.14 15.79
CA LEU A 10 11.50 54.58 15.00
C LEU A 10 12.02 53.82 13.77
N VAL A 11 13.00 54.36 13.04
CA VAL A 11 13.63 53.71 11.88
C VAL A 11 14.43 52.47 12.30
N GLY A 12 15.14 52.52 13.43
CA GLY A 12 15.84 51.35 14.00
C GLY A 12 14.87 50.23 14.42
N GLY A 13 13.74 50.59 15.02
CA GLY A 13 12.69 49.63 15.41
C GLY A 13 12.01 48.94 14.22
N ILE A 14 11.71 49.70 13.16
CA ILE A 14 11.14 49.15 11.91
C ILE A 14 12.15 48.22 11.20
N SER A 15 13.44 48.57 11.21
CA SER A 15 14.50 47.73 10.62
C SER A 15 14.69 46.42 11.38
N ALA A 16 14.63 46.45 12.72
CA ALA A 16 14.68 45.26 13.56
C ALA A 16 13.46 44.35 13.34
N LEU A 17 12.26 44.92 13.18
CA LEU A 17 11.05 44.18 12.84
C LEU A 17 11.16 43.50 11.47
N TRP A 18 11.71 44.20 10.47
CA TRP A 18 11.90 43.63 9.13
C TRP A 18 12.88 42.45 9.15
N TYR A 19 14.02 42.60 9.84
CA TYR A 19 14.99 41.52 10.04
C TYR A 19 14.40 40.32 10.79
N PHE A 20 13.60 40.57 11.83
CA PHE A 20 12.92 39.53 12.58
C PHE A 20 11.89 38.77 11.73
N TRP A 21 11.11 39.48 10.91
CA TRP A 21 10.16 38.86 9.99
C TRP A 21 10.84 38.02 8.92
N ASP A 22 11.99 38.45 8.40
CA ASP A 22 12.77 37.67 7.45
C ASP A 22 13.39 36.42 8.09
N LYS A 23 13.91 36.52 9.33
CA LYS A 23 14.31 35.34 10.12
C LYS A 23 13.16 34.38 10.36
N ILE A 24 11.95 34.86 10.61
CA ILE A 24 10.75 34.02 10.75
C ILE A 24 10.40 33.35 9.42
N LYS A 25 10.44 34.08 8.30
CA LYS A 25 10.19 33.52 6.97
C LYS A 25 11.23 32.46 6.63
N GLU A 26 12.51 32.72 6.87
CA GLU A 26 13.60 31.75 6.69
C GLU A 26 13.42 30.54 7.60
N TYR A 27 13.08 30.73 8.87
CA TYR A 27 12.82 29.64 9.80
C TYR A 27 11.63 28.79 9.34
N ARG A 28 10.53 29.41 8.91
CA ARG A 28 9.38 28.69 8.32
C ARG A 28 9.74 28.00 7.02
N GLN A 29 10.57 28.60 6.17
CA GLN A 29 11.05 27.99 4.93
C GLN A 29 11.99 26.81 5.20
N ARG A 30 12.89 26.91 6.18
CA ARG A 30 13.78 25.81 6.60
C ARG A 30 12.97 24.68 7.23
N LYS A 31 12.02 25.01 8.11
CA LYS A 31 11.11 24.02 8.71
C LYS A 31 10.21 23.39 7.66
N ARG A 32 9.74 24.15 6.65
CA ARG A 32 9.06 23.61 5.46
C ARG A 32 10.00 22.71 4.65
N LYS A 33 11.22 23.13 4.31
CA LYS A 33 12.18 22.29 3.56
C LYS A 33 12.62 21.03 4.32
N GLN A 34 12.61 21.05 5.65
CA GLN A 34 12.88 19.88 6.51
C GLN A 34 11.64 19.02 6.75
N ALA A 35 10.44 19.60 6.70
CA ALA A 35 9.16 18.88 6.84
C ALA A 35 8.60 18.40 5.50
N THR A 36 9.03 18.96 4.37
CA THR A 36 8.87 18.35 3.05
C THR A 36 9.81 17.14 3.06
N PRO A 37 9.30 15.91 3.02
CA PRO A 37 10.15 14.76 2.81
C PRO A 37 10.93 15.04 1.53
N GLN A 38 12.25 14.86 1.56
CA GLN A 38 13.03 14.81 0.32
C GLN A 38 12.32 13.78 -0.57
N VAL A 39 11.69 14.21 -1.65
CA VAL A 39 11.04 13.34 -2.66
C VAL A 39 12.14 12.71 -3.52
N GLY A 40 13.19 12.22 -2.87
CA GLY A 40 14.34 11.54 -3.42
C GLY A 40 14.31 10.11 -2.90
N ASN A 41 13.75 9.22 -3.71
CA ASN A 41 13.87 7.76 -3.68
C ASN A 41 13.95 7.15 -2.27
N LEU A 42 12.80 6.94 -1.63
CA LEU A 42 12.71 6.09 -0.43
C LEU A 42 13.22 4.65 -0.71
N LEU A 43 13.26 4.26 -1.98
CA LEU A 43 13.77 3.00 -2.49
C LEU A 43 15.10 3.20 -3.23
N LYS A 44 16.18 3.51 -2.51
CA LYS A 44 17.54 3.37 -3.06
C LYS A 44 17.97 1.90 -3.19
N ASP A 45 17.26 1.02 -2.50
CA ASP A 45 17.48 -0.42 -2.46
C ASP A 45 16.21 -1.15 -2.93
N SER A 46 16.32 -1.88 -4.04
CA SER A 46 15.26 -2.72 -4.61
C SER A 46 15.29 -4.17 -4.10
N SER A 47 16.04 -4.44 -3.02
CA SER A 47 16.05 -5.75 -2.37
C SER A 47 14.66 -6.21 -1.97
N TRP A 48 14.45 -7.53 -2.00
CA TRP A 48 13.17 -8.13 -1.61
C TRP A 48 12.83 -7.81 -0.16
N GLU A 49 13.83 -7.85 0.73
CA GLU A 49 13.68 -7.57 2.16
C GLU A 49 13.16 -6.15 2.41
N ASN A 50 13.67 -5.18 1.63
CA ASN A 50 13.21 -3.79 1.72
C ASN A 50 11.78 -3.63 1.22
N ILE A 51 11.45 -4.22 0.07
CA ILE A 51 10.12 -4.19 -0.54
C ILE A 51 9.08 -4.86 0.39
N GLU A 52 9.39 -6.05 0.90
CA GLU A 52 8.53 -6.78 1.83
C GLU A 52 8.28 -5.96 3.09
N ARG A 53 9.33 -5.38 3.68
CA ARG A 53 9.21 -4.51 4.86
C ARG A 53 8.28 -3.32 4.60
N ILE A 54 8.35 -2.70 3.43
CA ILE A 54 7.47 -1.58 3.06
C ILE A 54 6.02 -2.04 2.95
N ILE A 55 5.76 -3.14 2.23
CA ILE A 55 4.41 -3.72 2.12
C ILE A 55 3.84 -4.00 3.51
N MET A 56 4.61 -4.67 4.36
CA MET A 56 4.20 -5.07 5.71
C MET A 56 3.93 -3.89 6.64
N SER A 57 4.73 -2.82 6.55
CA SER A 57 4.61 -1.63 7.43
C SER A 57 3.66 -0.56 6.91
N SER A 58 3.27 -0.61 5.64
CA SER A 58 2.36 0.37 5.04
C SER A 58 0.93 0.26 5.56
N ASP A 59 0.20 1.38 5.57
CA ASP A 59 -1.25 1.37 5.77
C ASP A 59 -1.96 1.01 4.44
N PRO A 60 -2.72 -0.10 4.38
CA PRO A 60 -3.29 -0.59 3.12
C PRO A 60 -4.21 0.41 2.42
N LYS A 61 -4.94 1.23 3.19
CA LYS A 61 -5.94 2.17 2.66
C LYS A 61 -5.34 3.53 2.36
N ASN A 62 -4.42 3.99 3.21
CA ASN A 62 -3.93 5.36 3.21
C ASN A 62 -2.59 5.53 2.51
N ASP A 63 -1.74 4.50 2.44
CA ASP A 63 -0.43 4.59 1.78
C ASP A 63 -0.44 4.16 0.31
N TRP A 64 -1.55 3.63 -0.20
CA TRP A 64 -1.68 3.12 -1.56
C TRP A 64 -2.72 3.89 -2.38
N ASN A 65 -2.48 4.02 -3.67
CA ASN A 65 -3.42 4.53 -4.66
C ASN A 65 -3.88 3.39 -5.55
N SER A 66 -5.19 3.20 -5.71
CA SER A 66 -5.76 2.21 -6.61
C SER A 66 -6.39 2.91 -7.81
N VAL A 67 -6.05 2.41 -9.01
CA VAL A 67 -6.73 2.73 -10.27
C VAL A 67 -7.20 1.40 -10.85
N SER A 68 -8.48 1.31 -11.14
CA SER A 68 -9.12 0.09 -11.62
C SER A 68 -10.03 0.42 -12.79
N ASP A 69 -9.94 -0.38 -13.84
CA ASP A 69 -10.91 -0.45 -14.94
C ASP A 69 -11.43 -1.90 -15.08
N ASN A 70 -12.15 -2.19 -16.17
CA ASN A 70 -12.74 -3.50 -16.38
C ASN A 70 -11.72 -4.63 -16.58
N TRP A 71 -10.48 -4.30 -16.97
CA TRP A 71 -9.48 -5.25 -17.43
C TRP A 71 -8.29 -5.35 -16.50
N VAL A 72 -7.96 -4.25 -15.80
CA VAL A 72 -6.79 -4.17 -14.94
C VAL A 72 -7.06 -3.34 -13.69
N THR A 73 -6.49 -3.82 -12.58
CA THR A 73 -6.34 -3.04 -11.35
C THR A 73 -4.86 -2.82 -11.08
N ILE A 74 -4.46 -1.56 -10.95
CA ILE A 74 -3.11 -1.15 -10.56
C ILE A 74 -3.18 -0.49 -9.18
N VAL A 75 -2.34 -0.97 -8.26
CA VAL A 75 -2.22 -0.40 -6.92
C VAL A 75 -0.78 0.05 -6.68
N SER A 76 -0.57 1.36 -6.59
CA SER A 76 0.77 1.98 -6.51
C SER A 76 1.02 2.60 -5.14
N TYR A 77 2.22 2.43 -4.62
CA TYR A 77 2.61 3.00 -3.33
C TYR A 77 2.77 4.52 -3.45
N LYS A 78 2.08 5.30 -2.61
CA LYS A 78 2.03 6.77 -2.72
C LYS A 78 3.38 7.45 -2.57
N LYS A 79 4.27 6.88 -1.75
CA LYS A 79 5.59 7.48 -1.47
C LYS A 79 6.62 7.16 -2.56
N ASP A 80 6.37 6.13 -3.38
CA ASP A 80 7.20 5.76 -4.51
C ASP A 80 6.40 4.92 -5.51
N THR A 81 5.97 5.54 -6.61
CA THR A 81 5.12 4.91 -7.63
C THR A 81 5.84 3.85 -8.46
N ASN A 82 7.15 3.68 -8.30
CA ASN A 82 7.86 2.56 -8.91
C ASN A 82 7.41 1.24 -8.31
N LEU A 83 7.02 1.22 -7.02
CA LEU A 83 6.46 0.05 -6.36
C LEU A 83 4.96 -0.03 -6.64
N ARG A 84 4.53 -1.04 -7.40
CA ARG A 84 3.12 -1.25 -7.72
C ARG A 84 2.75 -2.72 -7.82
N PHE A 85 1.49 -3.03 -7.53
CA PHE A 85 0.85 -4.28 -7.89
C PHE A 85 -0.03 -4.09 -9.13
N GLU A 86 -0.14 -5.13 -9.93
CA GLU A 86 -0.98 -5.18 -11.11
C GLU A 86 -1.72 -6.52 -11.16
N ILE A 87 -3.05 -6.46 -11.32
CA ILE A 87 -3.91 -7.62 -11.54
C ILE A 87 -4.62 -7.39 -12.87
N ARG A 88 -4.47 -8.32 -13.80
CA ARG A 88 -5.23 -8.35 -15.07
C ARG A 88 -6.32 -9.39 -14.97
N TYR A 89 -7.54 -9.03 -15.38
CA TYR A 89 -8.72 -9.89 -15.26
C TYR A 89 -8.98 -10.74 -16.51
N GLU A 90 -8.10 -10.68 -17.51
CA GLU A 90 -8.19 -11.42 -18.76
C GLU A 90 -6.85 -12.00 -19.19
N GLY A 91 -6.90 -12.92 -20.16
CA GLY A 91 -5.72 -13.42 -20.87
C GLY A 91 -4.67 -14.01 -19.92
N ASP A 92 -3.44 -13.51 -20.01
CA ASP A 92 -2.30 -13.96 -19.21
C ASP A 92 -2.35 -13.51 -17.74
N GLY A 93 -3.32 -12.66 -17.37
CA GLY A 93 -3.64 -12.30 -16.00
C GLY A 93 -4.37 -13.39 -15.22
N ILE A 94 -5.09 -14.25 -15.93
CA ILE A 94 -5.82 -15.37 -15.33
C ILE A 94 -4.82 -16.48 -15.00
N GLN A 95 -4.70 -16.81 -13.72
CA GLN A 95 -3.90 -17.93 -13.25
C GLN A 95 -4.66 -19.25 -13.39
N ALA A 96 -5.96 -19.24 -13.09
CA ALA A 96 -6.86 -20.37 -13.25
C ALA A 96 -8.30 -19.87 -13.34
N GLU A 97 -8.96 -20.09 -14.49
CA GLU A 97 -10.31 -19.60 -14.75
C GLU A 97 -11.36 -20.28 -13.87
N ASP A 98 -11.29 -21.62 -13.76
CA ASP A 98 -12.14 -22.45 -12.91
C ASP A 98 -11.33 -22.95 -11.70
N PHE A 99 -11.12 -22.07 -10.72
CA PHE A 99 -10.34 -22.38 -9.54
C PHE A 99 -11.19 -23.21 -8.56
N VAL A 100 -10.79 -24.47 -8.35
CA VAL A 100 -11.54 -25.43 -7.52
C VAL A 100 -10.78 -25.78 -6.25
N GLU A 101 -11.24 -25.25 -5.11
CA GLU A 101 -10.80 -25.60 -3.75
C GLU A 101 -11.98 -25.47 -2.76
N PRO A 102 -12.09 -26.34 -1.74
CA PRO A 102 -13.23 -26.33 -0.81
C PRO A 102 -13.48 -25.00 -0.09
N TRP A 103 -12.44 -24.22 0.18
CA TRP A 103 -12.57 -22.91 0.82
C TRP A 103 -13.05 -21.82 -0.16
N ALA A 104 -12.77 -21.97 -1.46
CA ALA A 104 -13.04 -20.98 -2.50
C ALA A 104 -14.45 -21.12 -3.10
N ASN A 105 -14.98 -22.34 -3.21
CA ASN A 105 -16.26 -22.62 -3.88
C ASN A 105 -17.46 -22.81 -2.93
N ARG A 106 -17.31 -22.47 -1.65
CA ARG A 106 -18.36 -22.71 -0.62
C ARG A 106 -19.36 -21.56 -0.44
N PHE A 107 -19.29 -20.56 -1.30
CA PHE A 107 -20.15 -19.38 -1.26
C PHE A 107 -21.44 -19.62 -2.07
N PRO A 108 -22.45 -18.74 -1.95
CA PRO A 108 -23.68 -18.86 -2.74
C PRO A 108 -23.42 -18.92 -4.25
N ASP A 109 -22.49 -18.11 -4.75
CA ASP A 109 -21.89 -18.31 -6.06
C ASP A 109 -20.62 -19.17 -5.91
N PRO A 110 -20.63 -20.43 -6.41
CA PRO A 110 -19.51 -21.34 -6.24
C PRO A 110 -18.36 -21.05 -7.20
N HIS A 111 -18.52 -20.16 -8.19
CA HIS A 111 -17.47 -19.85 -9.14
C HIS A 111 -16.34 -19.07 -8.47
N ALA A 112 -15.10 -19.49 -8.75
CA ALA A 112 -13.90 -18.82 -8.30
C ALA A 112 -12.87 -18.79 -9.41
N THR A 113 -12.12 -17.68 -9.48
CA THR A 113 -11.09 -17.47 -10.50
C THR A 113 -9.82 -16.97 -9.83
N GLY A 114 -8.71 -17.65 -10.08
CA GLY A 114 -7.38 -17.24 -9.64
C GLY A 114 -6.78 -16.21 -10.59
N TYR A 115 -6.30 -15.10 -10.06
CA TYR A 115 -5.59 -14.07 -10.81
C TYR A 115 -4.15 -13.92 -10.34
N TRP A 116 -3.25 -13.63 -11.27
CA TRP A 116 -1.91 -13.18 -10.93
C TRP A 116 -1.95 -11.76 -10.38
N CYS A 117 -1.45 -11.58 -9.16
CA CYS A 117 -1.10 -10.29 -8.60
C CYS A 117 0.41 -10.08 -8.76
N ASN A 118 0.77 -9.32 -9.79
CA ASN A 118 2.15 -9.07 -10.20
C ASN A 118 2.71 -7.86 -9.44
N LEU A 119 3.79 -8.06 -8.69
CA LEU A 119 4.51 -6.99 -7.99
C LEU A 119 5.65 -6.49 -8.86
N TYR A 120 5.61 -5.20 -9.19
CA TYR A 120 6.63 -4.50 -9.96
C TYR A 120 7.41 -3.51 -9.11
N PHE A 121 8.68 -3.36 -9.48
CA PHE A 121 9.52 -2.24 -9.08
C PHE A 121 10.10 -1.59 -10.34
N GLY A 122 9.65 -0.38 -10.68
CA GLY A 122 9.95 0.25 -11.96
C GLY A 122 9.37 -0.57 -13.12
N SER A 123 10.20 -1.02 -14.05
CA SER A 123 9.80 -1.91 -15.15
C SER A 123 10.02 -3.40 -14.85
N THR A 124 10.64 -3.74 -13.73
CA THR A 124 10.99 -5.13 -13.39
C THR A 124 9.87 -5.81 -12.63
N LEU A 125 9.43 -6.98 -13.11
CA LEU A 125 8.58 -7.89 -12.34
C LEU A 125 9.42 -8.52 -11.22
N VAL A 126 9.10 -8.20 -9.97
CA VAL A 126 9.83 -8.67 -8.79
C VAL A 126 9.31 -10.03 -8.33
N ARG A 127 7.99 -10.18 -8.22
CA ARG A 127 7.35 -11.40 -7.72
C ARG A 127 5.90 -11.49 -8.20
N LYS A 128 5.38 -12.71 -8.28
CA LYS A 128 3.96 -12.99 -8.51
C LYS A 128 3.32 -13.58 -7.26
N PHE A 129 2.09 -13.16 -6.99
CA PHE A 129 1.20 -13.73 -5.98
C PHE A 129 -0.09 -14.19 -6.66
N VAL A 130 -0.88 -14.99 -5.95
CA VAL A 130 -2.20 -15.42 -6.42
C VAL A 130 -3.25 -14.86 -5.46
N LEU A 131 -4.21 -14.13 -6.03
CA LEU A 131 -5.45 -13.76 -5.36
C LEU A 131 -6.60 -14.43 -6.08
N VAL A 132 -7.54 -14.98 -5.32
CA VAL A 132 -8.68 -15.73 -5.85
C VAL A 132 -9.94 -14.88 -5.69
N SER A 133 -10.55 -14.52 -6.80
CA SER A 133 -11.87 -13.93 -6.84
C SER A 133 -12.90 -14.98 -6.49
N VAL A 134 -13.77 -14.70 -5.52
CA VAL A 134 -14.79 -15.63 -5.03
C VAL A 134 -16.17 -14.96 -5.00
N ASP A 135 -17.21 -15.79 -4.94
CA ASP A 135 -18.60 -15.35 -4.75
C ASP A 135 -19.03 -14.29 -5.77
N GLY A 136 -18.76 -14.55 -7.05
CA GLY A 136 -19.09 -13.63 -8.15
C GLY A 136 -18.30 -12.32 -8.15
N GLY A 137 -17.07 -12.32 -7.61
CA GLY A 137 -16.20 -11.14 -7.59
C GLY A 137 -16.38 -10.21 -6.39
N ARG A 138 -17.06 -10.66 -5.33
CA ARG A 138 -17.30 -9.85 -4.12
C ARG A 138 -16.09 -9.72 -3.19
N ALA A 139 -15.12 -10.63 -3.32
CA ALA A 139 -13.88 -10.59 -2.57
C ALA A 139 -12.72 -11.21 -3.37
N LEU A 140 -11.51 -10.68 -3.14
CA LEU A 140 -10.25 -11.28 -3.55
C LEU A 140 -9.57 -11.87 -2.32
N LEU A 141 -9.49 -13.19 -2.26
CA LEU A 141 -8.91 -13.92 -1.14
C LEU A 141 -7.48 -14.36 -1.44
N PRO A 142 -6.55 -14.26 -0.47
CA PRO A 142 -5.19 -14.73 -0.64
C PRO A 142 -5.13 -16.25 -0.63
N LEU A 143 -4.25 -16.81 -1.45
CA LEU A 143 -4.02 -18.25 -1.49
C LEU A 143 -3.45 -18.74 -0.15
N PRO A 144 -4.12 -19.68 0.54
CA PRO A 144 -3.59 -20.20 1.78
C PRO A 144 -2.54 -21.29 1.52
N ARG A 145 -1.65 -21.52 2.49
CA ARG A 145 -0.56 -22.51 2.37
C ARG A 145 -0.87 -23.75 3.19
N LYS A 146 -0.73 -24.91 2.54
CA LYS A 146 -0.75 -26.21 3.19
C LYS A 146 0.52 -26.38 4.01
N LEU A 147 0.44 -26.14 5.31
CA LEU A 147 1.54 -26.49 6.22
C LEU A 147 1.58 -28.01 6.32
N LYS A 148 2.69 -28.61 5.82
CA LYS A 148 2.92 -30.07 5.66
C LYS A 148 2.63 -30.96 6.90
N LYS A 149 2.32 -30.38 8.06
CA LYS A 149 2.10 -31.11 9.32
C LYS A 149 0.65 -31.18 9.80
N SER A 150 -0.33 -30.67 9.05
CA SER A 150 -1.72 -30.76 9.53
C SER A 150 -2.70 -31.30 8.51
N ARG A 151 -3.25 -32.47 8.83
CA ARG A 151 -4.46 -32.99 8.19
C ARG A 151 -5.73 -32.27 8.65
N ASN A 152 -5.67 -31.49 9.73
CA ASN A 152 -6.85 -30.94 10.42
C ASN A 152 -6.79 -29.41 10.68
N PHE A 153 -5.71 -28.72 10.31
CA PHE A 153 -5.65 -27.26 10.42
C PHE A 153 -6.15 -26.68 9.09
N PRO A 154 -7.05 -25.68 9.14
CA PRO A 154 -7.49 -24.98 7.95
C PRO A 154 -6.28 -24.43 7.21
N ASP A 155 -6.35 -24.35 5.89
CA ASP A 155 -5.30 -23.73 5.10
C ASP A 155 -5.01 -22.32 5.67
N GLN A 156 -3.75 -22.06 6.01
CA GLN A 156 -3.36 -20.82 6.70
C GLN A 156 -2.80 -19.81 5.71
N VAL A 157 -3.24 -18.58 5.81
CA VAL A 157 -2.76 -17.46 4.99
C VAL A 157 -1.54 -16.85 5.65
N LEU A 158 -0.46 -16.67 4.91
CA LEU A 158 0.72 -15.98 5.44
C LEU A 158 0.44 -14.50 5.66
N PRO A 159 1.10 -13.85 6.66
CA PRO A 159 0.90 -12.43 6.92
C PRO A 159 1.11 -11.52 5.71
N LEU A 160 2.11 -11.82 4.88
CA LEU A 160 2.37 -11.07 3.64
C LEU A 160 1.24 -11.24 2.62
N ASP A 161 0.80 -12.48 2.39
CA ASP A 161 -0.26 -12.79 1.42
C ASP A 161 -1.58 -12.10 1.85
N TYR A 162 -1.88 -12.09 3.15
CA TYR A 162 -2.99 -11.32 3.72
C TYR A 162 -2.82 -9.81 3.50
N LYS A 163 -1.64 -9.26 3.78
CA LYS A 163 -1.38 -7.83 3.65
C LYS A 163 -1.58 -7.35 2.21
N ILE A 164 -1.15 -8.15 1.23
CA ILE A 164 -1.35 -7.89 -0.19
C ILE A 164 -2.86 -7.91 -0.52
N ALA A 165 -3.60 -8.93 -0.10
CA ALA A 165 -5.05 -8.94 -0.30
C ALA A 165 -5.74 -7.73 0.35
N GLU A 166 -5.30 -7.30 1.53
CA GLU A 166 -5.84 -6.14 2.25
C GLU A 166 -5.58 -4.82 1.52
N ILE A 167 -4.44 -4.70 0.80
CA ILE A 167 -4.13 -3.56 -0.07
C ILE A 167 -5.10 -3.48 -1.26
N HIS A 168 -5.58 -4.63 -1.76
CA HIS A 168 -6.56 -4.70 -2.84
C HIS A 168 -8.02 -4.64 -2.37
N ASP A 169 -8.29 -4.70 -1.06
CA ASP A 169 -9.64 -4.78 -0.48
C ASP A 169 -10.30 -3.39 -0.37
N SER A 170 -10.75 -2.86 -1.51
CA SER A 170 -11.44 -1.57 -1.58
C SER A 170 -12.81 -1.57 -0.89
N LEU A 171 -13.47 -2.73 -0.81
CA LEU A 171 -14.80 -2.89 -0.22
C LEU A 171 -14.76 -3.21 1.27
N GLY A 172 -13.59 -3.53 1.83
CA GLY A 172 -13.45 -3.91 3.24
C GLY A 172 -14.05 -5.29 3.56
N THR A 173 -14.17 -6.17 2.57
CA THR A 173 -14.86 -7.46 2.68
C THR A 173 -13.91 -8.62 3.00
N LEU A 174 -12.58 -8.42 2.87
CA LEU A 174 -11.58 -9.49 2.98
C LEU A 174 -11.71 -10.30 4.26
N ARG A 175 -11.77 -9.65 5.43
CA ARG A 175 -11.84 -10.35 6.72
C ARG A 175 -13.10 -11.19 6.86
N GLN A 176 -14.24 -10.67 6.40
CA GLN A 176 -15.50 -11.39 6.43
C GLN A 176 -15.42 -12.63 5.55
N TYR A 177 -14.93 -12.48 4.32
CA TYR A 177 -14.85 -13.59 3.37
C TYR A 177 -13.80 -14.63 3.77
N MET A 178 -12.67 -14.23 4.36
CA MET A 178 -11.73 -15.19 4.96
C MET A 178 -12.39 -16.02 6.07
N LYS A 179 -13.18 -15.38 6.95
CA LYS A 179 -13.90 -16.09 8.01
C LYS A 179 -14.92 -17.08 7.44
N LEU A 180 -15.67 -16.69 6.41
CA LEU A 180 -16.63 -17.56 5.72
C LEU A 180 -15.95 -18.72 4.98
N ALA A 181 -14.80 -18.45 4.35
CA ALA A 181 -13.94 -19.45 3.72
C ALA A 181 -13.38 -20.46 4.73
N GLY A 182 -13.27 -20.08 6.01
CA GLY A 182 -12.62 -20.85 7.06
C GLY A 182 -11.10 -20.65 7.11
N LEU A 183 -10.59 -19.62 6.43
CA LEU A 183 -9.17 -19.28 6.40
C LEU A 183 -8.74 -18.57 7.67
N THR A 184 -7.53 -18.86 8.13
CA THR A 184 -6.94 -18.22 9.31
C THR A 184 -5.54 -17.71 9.01
N LEU A 185 -5.10 -16.68 9.73
CA LEU A 185 -3.74 -16.14 9.59
C LEU A 185 -2.73 -17.05 10.28
N PHE A 186 -1.62 -17.31 9.60
CA PHE A 186 -0.46 -17.96 10.19
C PHE A 186 0.15 -17.05 11.26
N LYS A 187 0.22 -17.55 12.50
CA LYS A 187 0.68 -16.75 13.65
C LYS A 187 2.18 -16.83 13.93
N GLY A 188 2.92 -17.72 13.28
CA GLY A 188 4.28 -18.07 13.70
C GLY A 188 4.25 -18.77 15.07
N THR A 189 4.86 -19.94 15.16
CA THR A 189 5.16 -20.56 16.46
C THR A 189 6.44 -20.01 17.02
#